data_AF-C5KGN2-F1
#
_entry.id   AF-C5KGN2-F1
#
_cell.length_a   1.000
_cell.length_b   1.000
_cell.length_c   1.000
_cell.angle_alpha   90.00
_cell.angle_beta   90.00
_cell.angle_gamma   90.00
#
_symmetry.space_group_name_H-M   'P 1'
#
loop_
_entity.id
_entity.type
_entity.pdbx_description
1 polymer ?
#
loop_
_entity_poly.entity_id
_entity_poly.type
_entity_poly.pdbx_seq_one_letter_code
_entity_poly.pdbx_strand_id
1 'polypeptide(L)'
;MRQAFEDRVQPLLVLNKLDRLAALYPDPEDAFQRIRSIIEDVNMHFLNLVESDKEAKGLDEIDPQDEAMYGSFDPTNNNVLFASALHGWAFDLRAWADRLLLRKLKMSKVVDSECTADDVVKYLWGDYCLKKKGFEALEGGVTGSRTFIKLVLENIWRLYEQDADM
;
A
#
# COMPACT_ATOMS: atom_id res chain seq x y z
N MET A 1 -1.50 -15.36 -15.06
CA MET A 1 -2.53 -14.29 -15.06
C MET A 1 -3.65 -14.56 -16.06
N ARG A 2 -3.37 -15.02 -17.29
CA ARG A 2 -4.41 -15.32 -18.30
C ARG A 2 -5.47 -16.35 -17.84
N GLN A 3 -5.09 -17.38 -17.07
CA GLN A 3 -6.08 -18.35 -16.52
C GLN A 3 -6.96 -17.76 -15.40
N ALA A 4 -6.39 -16.94 -14.50
CA ALA A 4 -7.15 -16.27 -13.43
C ALA A 4 -8.15 -15.24 -13.98
N PHE A 5 -7.88 -14.74 -15.20
CA PHE A 5 -8.75 -13.86 -15.97
C PHE A 5 -10.00 -14.57 -16.47
N GLU A 6 -9.89 -15.85 -16.87
CA GLU A 6 -11.03 -16.69 -17.24
C GLU A 6 -11.90 -17.05 -16.02
N ASP A 7 -11.28 -17.24 -14.86
CA ASP A 7 -11.95 -17.69 -13.62
C ASP A 7 -12.61 -16.55 -12.81
N ARG A 8 -12.62 -15.30 -13.32
CA ARG A 8 -13.19 -14.12 -12.63
C ARG A 8 -12.69 -13.90 -11.20
N VAL A 9 -11.43 -14.24 -10.91
CA VAL A 9 -10.86 -14.09 -9.56
C VAL A 9 -10.37 -12.67 -9.35
N GLN A 10 -10.76 -12.04 -8.24
CA GLN A 10 -10.22 -10.73 -7.85
C GLN A 10 -8.71 -10.82 -7.58
N PRO A 11 -7.87 -10.07 -8.31
CA PRO A 11 -6.42 -10.14 -8.14
C PRO A 11 -5.97 -9.43 -6.85
N LEU A 12 -4.92 -9.98 -6.23
CA LEU A 12 -4.27 -9.45 -5.03
C LEU A 12 -2.77 -9.31 -5.29
N LEU A 13 -2.23 -8.10 -5.21
CA LEU A 13 -0.81 -7.84 -5.41
C LEU A 13 -0.04 -8.13 -4.11
N VAL A 14 0.98 -8.98 -4.16
CA VAL A 14 1.85 -9.25 -3.00
C VAL A 14 3.24 -8.69 -3.27
N LEU A 15 3.58 -7.60 -2.58
CA LEU A 15 4.90 -6.99 -2.59
C LEU A 15 5.80 -7.69 -1.59
N ASN A 16 6.63 -8.60 -2.09
CA ASN A 16 7.57 -9.38 -1.30
C ASN A 16 8.97 -8.74 -1.27
N LYS A 17 9.81 -9.18 -0.31
CA LYS A 17 11.20 -8.75 -0.08
C LYS A 17 11.33 -7.36 0.51
N LEU A 18 10.40 -6.97 1.37
CA LEU A 18 10.52 -5.71 2.12
C LEU A 18 11.73 -5.69 3.05
N ASP A 19 12.19 -6.85 3.53
CA ASP A 19 13.47 -7.01 4.23
C ASP A 19 14.66 -6.48 3.42
N ARG A 20 14.77 -6.89 2.15
CA ARG A 20 15.84 -6.42 1.27
C ARG A 20 15.68 -4.95 0.91
N LEU A 21 14.44 -4.47 0.80
CA LEU A 21 14.17 -3.05 0.57
C LEU A 21 14.74 -2.19 1.71
N ALA A 22 14.55 -2.62 2.96
CA ALA A 22 15.11 -1.94 4.13
C ALA A 22 16.64 -1.90 4.12
N ALA A 23 17.30 -2.98 3.70
CA ALA A 23 18.76 -3.02 3.61
C ALA A 23 19.33 -2.18 2.45
N LEU A 24 18.59 -2.04 1.33
CA LEU A 24 19.06 -1.33 0.14
C LEU A 24 18.82 0.19 0.18
N TYR A 25 17.82 0.63 0.94
CA TYR A 25 17.41 2.03 1.00
C TYR A 25 17.49 2.51 2.45
N PRO A 26 18.60 3.15 2.85
CA PRO A 26 18.73 3.72 4.20
C PRO A 26 17.70 4.81 4.47
N ASP A 27 17.29 5.56 3.43
CA ASP A 27 16.21 6.54 3.51
C ASP A 27 14.85 5.87 3.21
N PRO A 28 13.90 5.84 4.18
CA PRO A 28 12.56 5.32 3.98
C PRO A 28 11.74 6.06 2.90
N GLU A 29 12.05 7.33 2.59
CA GLU A 29 11.36 8.05 1.51
C GLU A 29 11.70 7.45 0.15
N ASP A 30 12.98 7.15 -0.12
CA ASP A 30 13.39 6.50 -1.36
C ASP A 30 12.77 5.10 -1.51
N ALA A 31 12.69 4.36 -0.40
CA ALA A 31 12.02 3.07 -0.37
C ALA A 31 10.52 3.20 -0.68
N PHE A 32 9.84 4.20 -0.13
CA PHE A 32 8.44 4.47 -0.43
C PHE A 32 8.23 4.81 -1.92
N GLN A 33 9.05 5.70 -2.48
CA GLN A 33 8.97 6.04 -3.91
C GLN A 33 9.18 4.81 -4.79
N ARG A 34 10.10 3.92 -4.39
CA ARG A 34 10.31 2.64 -5.09
C ARG A 34 9.09 1.72 -5.01
N ILE A 35 8.47 1.57 -3.84
CA ILE A 35 7.24 0.77 -3.67
C ILE A 35 6.12 1.34 -4.56
N ARG A 36 5.93 2.67 -4.52
CA ARG A 36 4.92 3.37 -5.32
C ARG A 36 5.12 3.13 -6.82
N SER A 37 6.35 3.32 -7.31
CA SER A 37 6.70 3.07 -8.71
C SER A 37 6.44 1.61 -9.13
N ILE A 38 6.71 0.62 -8.27
CA ILE A 38 6.41 -0.79 -8.56
C ILE A 38 4.89 -1.00 -8.72
N ILE A 39 4.08 -0.41 -7.85
CA ILE A 39 2.61 -0.52 -7.94
C ILE A 39 2.11 0.14 -9.23
N GLU A 40 2.64 1.33 -9.57
CA GLU A 40 2.31 2.05 -10.80
C GLU A 40 2.70 1.24 -12.05
N ASP A 41 3.90 0.66 -12.08
CA ASP A 41 4.36 -0.20 -13.18
C ASP A 41 3.45 -1.43 -13.35
N VAL A 42 3.05 -2.08 -12.25
CA VAL A 42 2.13 -3.22 -12.28
C VAL A 42 0.75 -2.80 -12.79
N ASN A 43 0.24 -1.65 -12.34
CA ASN A 43 -1.03 -1.10 -12.82
C ASN A 43 -1.00 -0.83 -14.32
N MET A 44 0.09 -0.24 -14.84
CA MET A 44 0.26 0.00 -16.26
C MET A 44 0.27 -1.29 -17.08
N HIS A 45 1.01 -2.32 -16.63
CA HIS A 45 1.03 -3.61 -17.31
C HIS A 45 -0.33 -4.29 -17.27
N PHE A 46 -1.03 -4.20 -16.14
CA PHE A 46 -2.35 -4.78 -15.98
C PHE A 46 -3.38 -4.11 -16.89
N LEU A 47 -3.35 -2.78 -16.99
CA LEU A 47 -4.19 -2.01 -17.91
C LEU A 47 -3.96 -2.43 -19.36
N ASN A 48 -2.70 -2.53 -19.79
CA ASN A 48 -2.36 -2.96 -21.16
C ASN A 48 -2.87 -4.37 -21.47
N LEU A 49 -2.81 -5.30 -20.51
CA LEU A 49 -3.34 -6.66 -20.69
C LEU A 49 -4.85 -6.62 -20.89
N VAL A 50 -5.55 -5.85 -20.05
CA VAL A 50 -7.01 -5.68 -20.13
C VAL A 50 -7.41 -5.03 -21.45
N GLU A 51 -6.68 -4.02 -21.94
CA GLU A 51 -6.91 -3.41 -23.25
C GLU A 51 -6.71 -4.40 -24.40
N SER A 52 -5.62 -5.19 -24.38
CA SER A 52 -5.38 -6.19 -25.43
C SER A 52 -6.44 -7.28 -25.49
N ASP A 53 -7.02 -7.64 -24.34
CA ASP A 53 -8.09 -8.62 -24.26
C ASP A 53 -9.44 -8.05 -24.76
N LYS A 54 -9.67 -6.74 -24.62
CA LYS A 54 -10.82 -6.05 -25.25
C LYS A 54 -10.71 -6.04 -26.76
N GLU A 55 -9.54 -5.66 -27.28
CA GLU A 55 -9.28 -5.64 -28.73
C GLU A 55 -9.49 -7.04 -29.34
N ALA A 56 -9.01 -8.08 -28.66
CA ALA A 56 -9.20 -9.46 -29.10
C ALA A 56 -10.68 -9.91 -29.09
N LYS A 57 -11.51 -9.36 -28.19
CA LYS A 57 -12.94 -9.66 -28.07
C LYS A 57 -13.84 -8.75 -28.92
N GLY A 58 -13.29 -7.70 -29.54
CA GLY A 58 -14.04 -6.75 -30.37
C GLY A 58 -15.09 -5.94 -29.59
N LEU A 59 -14.82 -5.67 -28.30
CA LEU A 59 -15.70 -4.89 -27.43
C LEU A 59 -15.23 -3.43 -27.39
N ASP A 60 -16.13 -2.49 -27.68
CA ASP A 60 -15.84 -1.04 -27.66
C ASP A 60 -15.84 -0.44 -26.24
N GLU A 61 -16.47 -1.11 -25.26
CA GLU A 61 -16.56 -0.68 -23.86
C GLU A 61 -16.13 -1.79 -22.89
N ILE A 62 -15.52 -1.41 -21.76
CA ILE A 62 -15.27 -2.33 -20.65
C ILE A 62 -16.62 -2.60 -19.98
N ASP A 63 -16.97 -3.87 -19.76
CA ASP A 63 -18.11 -4.18 -18.90
C ASP A 63 -17.84 -3.53 -17.51
N PRO A 64 -18.77 -2.78 -16.91
CA PRO A 64 -18.59 -2.23 -15.57
C PRO A 64 -18.21 -3.28 -14.51
N GLN A 65 -18.61 -4.54 -14.70
CA GLN A 65 -18.19 -5.67 -13.86
C GLN A 65 -16.71 -6.00 -14.04
N ASP A 66 -16.25 -5.93 -15.28
CA ASP A 66 -14.84 -6.10 -15.65
C ASP A 66 -14.03 -4.93 -15.08
N GLU A 67 -14.49 -3.68 -15.17
CA GLU A 67 -13.80 -2.51 -14.60
C GLU A 67 -13.64 -2.62 -13.07
N ALA A 68 -14.68 -3.06 -12.36
CA ALA A 68 -14.61 -3.30 -10.92
C ALA A 68 -13.74 -4.51 -10.53
N MET A 69 -13.64 -5.51 -11.41
CA MET A 69 -12.78 -6.68 -11.23
C MET A 69 -11.31 -6.38 -11.58
N TYR A 70 -11.09 -5.49 -12.56
CA TYR A 70 -9.79 -5.06 -13.07
C TYR A 70 -9.28 -3.78 -12.38
N GLY A 71 -9.89 -3.38 -11.27
CA GLY A 71 -9.54 -2.17 -10.55
C GLY A 71 -8.03 -2.05 -10.29
N SER A 72 -7.54 -0.81 -10.25
CA SER A 72 -6.13 -0.54 -9.98
C SER A 72 -5.70 -1.11 -8.63
N PHE A 73 -4.49 -1.65 -8.57
CA PHE A 73 -3.86 -2.00 -7.32
C PHE A 73 -3.58 -0.71 -6.53
N ASP A 74 -4.21 -0.61 -5.36
CA ASP A 74 -4.05 0.46 -4.41
C ASP A 74 -4.10 -0.14 -2.99
N PRO A 75 -3.05 0.03 -2.17
CA PRO A 75 -3.03 -0.48 -0.80
C PRO A 75 -4.23 -0.07 0.06
N THR A 76 -4.87 1.07 -0.23
CA THR A 76 -6.08 1.53 0.47
C THR A 76 -7.33 0.70 0.17
N ASN A 77 -7.37 0.05 -1.01
CA ASN A 77 -8.45 -0.82 -1.44
C ASN A 77 -8.30 -2.27 -0.93
N ASN A 78 -7.33 -2.52 -0.05
CA ASN A 78 -7.04 -3.84 0.50
C ASN A 78 -6.72 -4.91 -0.57
N ASN A 79 -6.20 -4.47 -1.73
CA ASN A 79 -5.78 -5.33 -2.84
C ASN A 79 -4.25 -5.37 -3.01
N VAL A 80 -3.50 -4.85 -2.03
CA VAL A 80 -2.03 -4.94 -1.96
C VAL A 80 -1.59 -5.43 -0.57
N LEU A 81 -0.77 -6.46 -0.56
CA LEU A 81 -0.09 -7.01 0.62
C LEU A 81 1.40 -6.68 0.62
N PHE A 82 1.92 -6.38 1.79
CA PHE A 82 3.32 -6.12 2.07
C PHE A 82 3.91 -7.32 2.81
N ALA A 83 5.00 -7.91 2.29
CA ALA A 83 5.52 -9.16 2.82
C ALA A 83 7.05 -9.24 2.85
N SER A 84 7.54 -10.05 3.80
CA SER A 84 8.89 -10.58 3.84
C SER A 84 8.82 -12.10 3.98
N ALA A 85 9.04 -12.80 2.88
CA ALA A 85 9.11 -14.26 2.89
C ALA A 85 10.32 -14.79 3.69
N LEU A 86 11.41 -14.01 3.79
CA LEU A 86 12.59 -14.38 4.56
C LEU A 86 12.28 -14.50 6.06
N HIS A 87 11.53 -13.53 6.60
CA HIS A 87 11.18 -13.47 8.02
C HIS A 87 9.77 -14.01 8.32
N GLY A 88 9.04 -14.47 7.29
CA GLY A 88 7.76 -15.14 7.45
C GLY A 88 6.60 -14.23 7.86
N TRP A 89 6.64 -12.93 7.56
CA TRP A 89 5.55 -12.00 7.86
C TRP A 89 4.94 -11.38 6.60
N ALA A 90 3.65 -11.06 6.67
CA ALA A 90 2.93 -10.28 5.68
C ALA A 90 1.80 -9.49 6.36
N PHE A 91 1.44 -8.34 5.80
CA PHE A 91 0.32 -7.53 6.28
C PHE A 91 -0.30 -6.73 5.13
N ASP A 92 -1.61 -6.46 5.24
CA ASP A 92 -2.28 -5.38 4.51
C ASP A 92 -2.36 -4.12 5.39
N LEU A 93 -2.66 -2.96 4.78
CA LEU A 93 -2.78 -1.70 5.50
C LEU A 93 -3.89 -1.70 6.55
N ARG A 94 -4.98 -2.43 6.29
CA ARG A 94 -6.16 -2.45 7.17
C ARG A 94 -5.87 -3.18 8.47
N ALA A 95 -5.26 -4.37 8.39
CA ALA A 95 -4.81 -5.17 9.51
C ALA A 95 -3.73 -4.42 10.30
N TRP A 96 -2.81 -3.73 9.62
CA TRP A 96 -1.83 -2.88 10.28
C TRP A 96 -2.50 -1.72 11.05
N ALA A 97 -3.45 -1.03 10.40
CA ALA A 97 -4.22 0.05 11.02
C ALA A 97 -4.98 -0.44 12.27
N ASP A 98 -5.76 -1.51 12.12
CA ASP A 98 -6.63 -2.07 13.14
C ASP A 98 -5.84 -2.59 14.35
N ARG A 99 -4.82 -3.42 14.09
CA ARG A 99 -4.13 -4.17 15.16
C ARG A 99 -3.01 -3.38 15.82
N LEU A 100 -2.37 -2.45 15.10
CA LEU A 100 -1.14 -1.80 15.58
C LEU A 100 -1.27 -0.28 15.74
N LEU A 101 -2.02 0.41 14.87
CA LEU A 101 -2.06 1.88 14.86
C LEU A 101 -3.22 2.47 15.65
N LEU A 102 -4.45 2.01 15.45
CA LEU A 102 -5.65 2.63 16.04
C LEU A 102 -5.52 2.80 17.56
N ARG A 103 -5.08 1.75 18.26
CA ARG A 103 -4.87 1.82 19.71
C ARG A 103 -3.87 2.91 20.10
N LYS A 104 -2.75 3.04 19.37
CA LYS A 104 -1.74 4.07 19.63
C LYS A 104 -2.27 5.47 19.33
N LEU A 105 -2.93 5.65 18.18
CA LEU A 105 -3.46 6.94 17.75
C LEU A 105 -4.56 7.46 18.68
N LYS A 106 -5.45 6.56 19.16
CA LYS A 106 -6.50 6.90 20.14
C LYS A 106 -5.91 7.31 21.49
N MET A 107 -4.90 6.58 21.99
CA MET A 107 -4.22 6.96 23.24
C MET A 107 -3.52 8.31 23.14
N SER A 108 -2.91 8.61 21.99
CA SER A 108 -2.26 9.90 21.72
C SER A 108 -3.25 11.03 21.37
N LYS A 109 -4.57 10.77 21.37
CA LYS A 109 -5.63 11.71 20.99
C LYS A 109 -5.42 12.36 19.62
N VAL A 110 -4.79 11.62 18.71
CA VAL A 110 -4.53 12.07 17.33
C VAL A 110 -5.76 11.84 16.47
N VAL A 111 -6.52 10.79 16.76
CA VAL A 111 -7.79 10.44 16.10
C VAL A 111 -8.87 10.25 17.16
N ASP A 112 -10.13 10.43 16.76
CA ASP A 112 -11.27 10.26 17.64
C ASP A 112 -11.47 8.80 18.08
N SER A 113 -12.13 8.62 19.22
CA SER A 113 -12.40 7.28 19.78
C SER A 113 -13.24 6.40 18.84
N GLU A 114 -14.09 7.03 18.03
CA GLU A 114 -14.99 6.38 17.07
C GLU A 114 -14.32 6.07 15.73
N CYS A 115 -13.10 6.58 15.50
CA CYS A 115 -12.36 6.35 14.26
C CYS A 115 -12.10 4.85 14.03
N THR A 116 -12.37 4.41 12.81
CA THR A 116 -12.24 3.02 12.36
C THR A 116 -10.95 2.81 11.56
N ALA A 117 -10.60 1.55 11.30
CA ALA A 117 -9.42 1.23 10.49
C ALA A 117 -9.56 1.80 9.07
N ASP A 118 -10.76 1.75 8.49
CA ASP A 118 -11.04 2.20 7.13
C ASP A 118 -10.89 3.72 6.97
N ASP A 119 -11.16 4.49 8.04
CA ASP A 119 -10.93 5.92 8.06
C ASP A 119 -9.43 6.24 8.05
N VAL A 120 -8.63 5.47 8.78
CA VAL A 120 -7.18 5.67 8.88
C VAL A 120 -6.46 5.21 7.61
N VAL A 121 -6.86 4.07 7.04
CA VAL A 121 -6.21 3.47 5.86
C VAL A 121 -6.10 4.43 4.69
N LYS A 122 -7.13 5.25 4.46
CA LYS A 122 -7.15 6.28 3.40
C LYS A 122 -6.02 7.30 3.53
N TYR A 123 -5.56 7.56 4.76
CA TYR A 123 -4.47 8.49 5.06
C TYR A 123 -3.13 7.79 5.25
N LEU A 124 -3.10 6.46 5.32
CA LEU A 124 -1.86 5.69 5.45
C LEU A 124 -1.07 5.64 4.16
N TRP A 125 -1.73 5.70 3.00
CA TRP A 125 -1.08 5.61 1.69
C TRP A 125 -1.24 6.89 0.88
N GLY A 126 -0.22 7.25 0.10
CA GLY A 126 -0.22 8.44 -0.75
C GLY A 126 0.46 9.66 -0.12
N ASP A 127 0.00 10.84 -0.53
CA ASP A 127 0.56 12.14 -0.18
C ASP A 127 -0.12 12.72 1.08
N TYR A 128 -0.03 11.99 2.19
CA TYR A 128 -0.55 12.43 3.50
C TYR A 128 0.55 12.47 4.55
N CYS A 129 0.40 13.33 5.55
CA CYS A 129 1.29 13.39 6.71
C CYS A 129 0.51 13.40 8.03
N LEU A 130 1.16 12.88 9.07
CA LEU A 130 0.62 12.87 10.43
C LEU A 130 1.03 14.16 11.15
N LYS A 131 0.03 14.92 11.63
CA LYS A 131 0.23 16.09 12.49
C LYS A 131 -0.22 15.79 13.92
N LYS A 132 -0.09 16.79 14.80
CA LYS A 132 -0.49 16.67 16.22
C LYS A 132 -1.99 16.41 16.42
N LYS A 133 -2.84 16.72 15.43
CA LYS A 133 -4.30 16.60 15.49
C LYS A 133 -4.87 16.01 14.20
N GLY A 134 -4.44 14.80 13.85
CA GLY A 134 -4.96 14.06 12.72
C GLY A 134 -4.04 14.06 11.49
N PHE A 135 -4.63 13.71 10.35
CA PHE A 135 -3.96 13.55 9.08
C PHE A 135 -4.24 14.74 8.17
N GLU A 136 -3.22 15.23 7.47
CA GLU A 136 -3.32 16.32 6.50
C GLU A 136 -2.71 15.91 5.16
N ALA A 137 -3.29 16.39 4.06
CA ALA A 137 -2.71 16.20 2.74
C ALA A 137 -1.40 17.01 2.61
N LEU A 138 -0.42 16.41 1.94
CA LEU A 138 0.82 17.08 1.57
C LEU A 138 0.59 17.89 0.29
N GLU A 139 0.22 19.16 0.43
CA GLU A 139 0.14 20.09 -0.70
C GLU A 139 1.47 20.84 -0.89
N GLY A 140 1.94 20.92 -2.13
CA GLY A 140 2.85 21.97 -2.59
C GLY A 140 4.16 22.17 -1.81
N GLY A 141 4.95 21.12 -1.57
CA GLY A 141 6.32 21.25 -1.05
C GLY A 141 6.45 21.31 0.48
N VAL A 142 5.43 20.87 1.22
CA VAL A 142 5.50 20.79 2.69
C VAL A 142 6.54 19.75 3.14
N THR A 143 7.45 20.21 3.99
CA THR A 143 8.42 19.43 4.77
C THR A 143 7.71 18.57 5.82
N GLY A 144 7.34 17.35 5.45
CA GLY A 144 6.82 16.36 6.40
C GLY A 144 6.92 14.95 5.85
N SER A 145 7.42 14.01 6.64
CA SER A 145 7.47 12.61 6.22
C SER A 145 6.07 12.05 6.08
N ARG A 146 5.85 11.29 5.01
CA ARG A 146 4.57 10.68 4.69
C ARG A 146 4.08 9.78 5.83
N THR A 147 2.76 9.66 5.96
CA THR A 147 2.15 8.84 7.01
C THR A 147 2.60 7.38 6.92
N PHE A 148 2.65 6.81 5.71
CA PHE A 148 3.14 5.44 5.49
C PHE A 148 4.55 5.25 6.05
N ILE A 149 5.44 6.21 5.77
CA ILE A 149 6.83 6.15 6.23
C ILE A 149 6.87 6.15 7.76
N LYS A 150 6.23 7.14 8.39
CA LYS A 150 6.25 7.33 9.84
C LYS A 150 5.63 6.16 10.62
N LEU A 151 4.52 5.61 10.11
CA LEU A 151 3.70 4.65 10.85
C LEU A 151 3.96 3.19 10.44
N VAL A 152 4.57 2.96 9.28
CA VAL A 152 4.84 1.61 8.75
C VAL A 152 6.33 1.41 8.54
N LEU A 153 6.94 2.10 7.57
CA LEU A 153 8.33 1.81 7.17
C LEU A 153 9.35 2.06 8.27
N GLU A 154 9.25 3.17 9.01
CA GLU A 154 10.17 3.46 10.12
C GLU A 154 10.15 2.37 11.21
N ASN A 155 9.00 1.71 11.42
CA ASN A 155 8.91 0.61 12.38
C ASN A 155 9.62 -0.65 11.84
N ILE A 156 9.51 -0.90 10.53
CA ILE A 156 10.18 -2.03 9.87
C ILE A 156 11.70 -1.80 9.83
N TRP A 157 12.15 -0.58 9.49
CA TRP A 157 13.56 -0.22 9.45
C TRP A 157 14.21 -0.34 10.82
N ARG A 158 13.55 0.17 11.87
CA ARG A 158 14.05 0.04 13.25
C ARG A 158 14.22 -1.40 13.70
N LEU A 159 13.38 -2.32 13.22
CA LEU A 159 13.54 -3.75 13.53
C LEU A 159 14.79 -4.32 12.85
N TYR A 160 15.00 -4.00 11.57
CA TYR A 160 16.16 -4.53 10.84
C TYR A 160 17.49 -3.86 11.18
N GLU A 161 17.50 -2.59 11.60
CA GLU A 161 18.68 -1.94 12.16
C GLU A 161 19.15 -2.65 13.43
N GLN A 162 18.22 -3.02 14.33
CA GLN A 162 18.54 -3.73 15.56
C GLN A 162 19.08 -5.14 15.32
N ASP A 163 18.57 -5.84 14.31
CA ASP A 163 19.02 -7.18 13.94
C ASP A 163 20.39 -7.16 13.22
N ALA A 164 20.77 -6.05 12.57
CA ALA A 164 22.06 -5.92 11.88
C ALA A 164 23.24 -5.62 12.83
N ASP A 165 22.97 -5.11 14.03
CA ASP A 165 23.96 -4.79 15.07
C ASP A 165 24.27 -5.97 16.02
N MET A 166 23.70 -7.17 15.78
CA MET A 166 23.90 -8.39 16.57
C MET A 166 24.81 -9.41 15.87
#